data_AF-A0A1C0TXL9-F1
#
_entry.id   AF-A0A1C0TXL9-F1
#
_cell.length_a   1.000
_cell.length_b   1.000
_cell.length_c   1.000
_cell.angle_alpha   90.00
_cell.angle_beta   90.00
_cell.angle_gamma   90.00
#
_symmetry.space_group_name_H-M   'P 1'
#
loop_
_entity.id
_entity.type
_entity.pdbx_description
1 polymer ?
#
loop_
_entity_poly.entity_id
_entity_poly.type
_entity_poly.pdbx_seq_one_letter_code
_entity_poly.pdbx_strand_id
1 'polypeptide(L)'
;MMYKILFVIIIAVILPACQSNRAIIKDIDAIHKQERNGIKLYQQGQYAGAFEELGELATWGYKDAQYYLAFMFLKGQHVEQSTLIGMGWLGVAAESGIEEWVAFYDKVHRKASPEMQLRIDAVVADYRRKFGMKAQFISCRKSQIGTSKKVAIKCTKEDKISKIYPIDLTESQLRLD
;
A
#
# COMPACT_ATOMS: atom_id res chain seq x y z
N MET A 1 -56.39 55.59 7.09
CA MET A 1 -56.66 54.37 6.28
C MET A 1 -55.33 53.64 6.12
N MET A 2 -54.94 52.72 7.01
CA MET A 2 -55.30 51.28 7.04
C MET A 2 -55.20 50.59 5.67
N TYR A 3 -54.01 50.01 5.37
CA TYR A 3 -53.83 48.83 4.50
C TYR A 3 -52.51 48.15 4.90
N LYS A 4 -52.55 47.16 5.81
CA LYS A 4 -52.46 45.71 5.54
C LYS A 4 -51.14 45.24 4.91
N ILE A 5 -50.22 44.83 5.81
CA ILE A 5 -49.42 43.59 5.81
C ILE A 5 -49.21 42.90 4.45
N LEU A 6 -47.94 42.84 4.00
CA LEU A 6 -47.36 41.60 3.48
C LEU A 6 -45.83 41.60 3.66
N PHE A 7 -45.37 41.12 4.82
CA PHE A 7 -43.99 40.68 5.00
C PHE A 7 -43.81 39.40 4.17
N VAL A 8 -43.27 39.52 2.96
CA VAL A 8 -42.78 38.35 2.21
C VAL A 8 -41.46 37.96 2.86
N ILE A 9 -41.54 37.08 3.87
CA ILE A 9 -40.37 36.38 4.39
C ILE A 9 -39.93 35.44 3.27
N ILE A 10 -38.98 35.89 2.46
CA ILE A 10 -38.17 35.00 1.62
C ILE A 10 -37.37 34.16 2.60
N ILE A 11 -37.93 33.00 2.97
CA ILE A 11 -37.20 31.95 3.66
C ILE A 11 -36.14 31.52 2.66
N ALA A 12 -34.94 32.10 2.79
CA ALA A 12 -33.74 31.55 2.23
C ALA A 12 -33.56 30.17 2.87
N VAL A 13 -34.14 29.16 2.24
CA VAL A 13 -33.82 27.76 2.52
C VAL A 13 -32.38 27.60 2.05
N ILE A 14 -31.45 27.96 2.93
CA ILE A 14 -30.06 27.52 2.85
C ILE A 14 -30.16 26.02 3.11
N LEU A 15 -30.42 25.26 2.03
CA LEU A 15 -30.10 23.85 2.02
C LEU A 15 -28.63 23.80 2.45
N PRO A 16 -28.28 23.13 3.56
CA PRO A 16 -26.89 22.83 3.80
C PRO A 16 -26.46 22.04 2.58
N ALA A 17 -25.62 22.65 1.74
CA ALA A 17 -25.02 21.95 0.63
C ALA A 17 -24.40 20.70 1.27
N CYS A 18 -24.95 19.52 0.95
CA CYS A 18 -24.35 18.26 1.34
C CYS A 18 -22.91 18.33 0.82
N GLN A 19 -21.97 18.62 1.72
CA GLN A 19 -20.56 18.47 1.45
C GLN A 19 -20.41 16.96 1.29
N SER A 20 -20.48 16.49 0.04
CA SER A 20 -20.38 15.08 -0.21
C SER A 20 -18.99 14.70 0.29
N ASN A 21 -18.93 13.90 1.36
CA ASN A 21 -17.72 13.19 1.71
C ASN A 21 -17.49 12.20 0.57
N ARG A 22 -16.98 12.70 -0.55
CA ARG A 22 -16.48 11.85 -1.62
C ARG A 22 -15.27 11.18 -0.99
N ALA A 23 -15.45 9.94 -0.54
CA ALA A 23 -14.32 9.05 -0.33
C ALA A 23 -13.46 9.21 -1.59
N ILE A 24 -12.18 9.54 -1.42
CA ILE A 24 -11.26 9.66 -2.54
C ILE A 24 -11.04 8.23 -3.05
N ILE A 25 -11.93 7.79 -3.94
CA ILE A 25 -11.78 6.55 -4.67
C ILE A 25 -10.81 6.89 -5.80
N LYS A 26 -9.53 6.53 -5.61
CA LYS A 26 -8.53 6.71 -6.66
C LYS A 26 -8.87 5.75 -7.79
N ASP A 27 -9.02 6.30 -8.99
CA ASP A 27 -9.32 5.52 -10.18
C ASP A 27 -8.23 4.45 -10.42
N ILE A 28 -8.62 3.27 -10.94
CA ILE A 28 -7.70 2.15 -11.11
C ILE A 28 -6.56 2.48 -12.09
N ASP A 29 -6.81 3.32 -13.11
CA ASP A 29 -5.75 3.75 -14.02
C ASP A 29 -4.81 4.75 -13.36
N ALA A 30 -5.33 5.60 -12.47
CA ALA A 30 -4.51 6.48 -11.64
C ALA A 30 -3.61 5.67 -10.70
N ILE A 31 -4.11 4.57 -10.11
CA ILE A 31 -3.31 3.67 -9.28
C ILE A 31 -2.21 2.99 -10.11
N HIS A 32 -2.57 2.39 -11.25
CA HIS A 32 -1.56 1.76 -12.11
C HIS A 32 -0.52 2.76 -12.63
N LYS A 33 -0.92 4.01 -12.89
CA LYS A 33 0.01 5.07 -13.29
C LYS A 33 0.95 5.43 -12.15
N GLN A 34 0.43 5.58 -10.93
CA GLN A 34 1.23 5.84 -9.74
C GLN A 34 2.27 4.73 -9.51
N GLU A 35 1.84 3.47 -9.57
CA GLU A 35 2.72 2.31 -9.40
C GLU A 35 3.85 2.30 -10.44
N ARG A 36 3.51 2.48 -11.73
CA ARG A 36 4.51 2.56 -12.80
C ARG A 36 5.49 3.72 -12.59
N ASN A 37 5.01 4.88 -12.15
CA ASN A 37 5.85 6.03 -11.85
C ASN A 37 6.80 5.73 -10.70
N GLY A 38 6.31 5.20 -9.59
CA GLY A 38 7.13 4.84 -8.43
C GLY A 38 8.21 3.81 -8.78
N ILE A 39 7.86 2.78 -9.57
CA ILE A 39 8.81 1.78 -10.06
C ILE A 39 9.88 2.44 -10.95
N LYS A 40 9.47 3.35 -11.84
CA LYS A 40 10.40 4.09 -12.69
C LYS A 40 11.37 4.94 -11.86
N LEU A 41 10.87 5.65 -10.84
CA LEU A 41 11.69 6.44 -9.93
C LEU A 41 12.70 5.56 -9.19
N TYR A 42 12.26 4.40 -8.69
CA TYR A 42 13.14 3.43 -8.04
C TYR A 42 14.27 2.96 -8.98
N GLN A 43 13.93 2.62 -10.23
CA GLN A 43 14.90 2.20 -11.24
C GLN A 43 15.90 3.31 -11.60
N GLN A 44 15.50 4.58 -11.46
CA GLN A 44 16.34 5.75 -11.67
C GLN A 44 17.17 6.14 -10.43
N GLY A 45 17.05 5.40 -9.32
CA GLY A 45 17.73 5.71 -8.06
C GLY A 45 17.09 6.86 -7.27
N GLN A 46 15.93 7.34 -7.69
CA GLN A 46 15.19 8.43 -7.04
C GLN A 46 14.33 7.86 -5.91
N TYR A 47 14.99 7.35 -4.87
CA TYR A 47 14.33 6.54 -3.84
C TYR A 47 13.34 7.31 -2.97
N ALA A 48 13.54 8.61 -2.74
CA ALA A 48 12.57 9.44 -2.02
C ALA A 48 11.22 9.50 -2.76
N GLY A 49 11.24 9.88 -4.04
CA GLY A 49 10.02 9.90 -4.86
C GLY A 49 9.43 8.51 -5.06
N ALA A 50 10.27 7.47 -5.19
CA ALA A 50 9.79 6.10 -5.24
C ALA A 50 9.08 5.68 -3.95
N PHE A 51 9.61 6.08 -2.79
CA PHE A 51 8.99 5.80 -1.49
C PHE A 51 7.65 6.53 -1.34
N GLU A 52 7.55 7.78 -1.77
CA GLU A 52 6.29 8.52 -1.76
C GLU A 52 5.23 7.84 -2.63
N GLU A 53 5.57 7.49 -3.87
CA GLU A 53 4.62 6.90 -4.83
C GLU A 53 4.23 5.46 -4.47
N LEU A 54 5.18 4.65 -3.99
CA LEU A 54 4.96 3.23 -3.70
C LEU A 54 4.52 2.99 -2.25
N GLY A 55 4.86 3.87 -1.31
CA GLY A 55 4.52 3.71 0.10
C GLY A 55 3.01 3.65 0.30
N GLU A 56 2.26 4.60 -0.27
CA GLU A 56 0.80 4.60 -0.23
C GLU A 56 0.23 3.29 -0.78
N LEU A 57 0.67 2.87 -1.96
CA LEU A 57 0.19 1.65 -2.61
C LEU A 57 0.54 0.38 -1.84
N ALA A 58 1.72 0.34 -1.21
CA ALA A 58 2.13 -0.77 -0.36
C ALA A 58 1.20 -0.92 0.85
N THR A 59 0.78 0.19 1.47
CA THR A 59 -0.22 0.15 2.56
C THR A 59 -1.59 -0.32 2.09
N TRP A 60 -1.91 -0.11 0.81
CA TRP A 60 -3.16 -0.56 0.22
C TRP A 60 -3.12 -1.99 -0.30
N GLY A 61 -2.02 -2.73 -0.12
CA GLY A 61 -1.93 -4.14 -0.48
C GLY A 61 -1.39 -4.44 -1.88
N TYR A 62 -0.93 -3.42 -2.62
CA TYR A 62 -0.36 -3.60 -3.96
C TYR A 62 1.01 -4.27 -3.90
N LYS A 63 1.14 -5.40 -4.60
CA LYS A 63 2.23 -6.34 -4.35
C LYS A 63 3.56 -5.94 -4.95
N ASP A 64 3.57 -5.30 -6.11
CA ASP A 64 4.79 -4.69 -6.65
C ASP A 64 5.29 -3.60 -5.69
N ALA A 65 4.41 -2.70 -5.25
CA ALA A 65 4.76 -1.65 -4.30
C ALA A 65 5.37 -2.21 -2.99
N GLN A 66 4.77 -3.26 -2.41
CA GLN A 66 5.31 -3.95 -1.23
C GLN A 66 6.70 -4.56 -1.50
N TYR A 67 6.91 -5.16 -2.67
CA TYR A 67 8.21 -5.70 -3.06
C TYR A 67 9.29 -4.61 -3.16
N TYR A 68 9.01 -3.49 -3.83
CA TYR A 68 9.98 -2.39 -3.94
C TYR A 68 10.25 -1.72 -2.59
N LEU A 69 9.22 -1.52 -1.78
CA LEU A 69 9.36 -0.99 -0.42
C LEU A 69 10.23 -1.90 0.45
N ALA A 70 10.07 -3.22 0.33
CA ALA A 70 10.94 -4.19 1.00
C ALA A 70 12.41 -3.96 0.66
N PHE A 71 12.75 -3.80 -0.62
CA PHE A 71 14.13 -3.55 -1.02
C PHE A 71 14.66 -2.19 -0.58
N MET A 72 13.80 -1.17 -0.48
CA MET A 72 14.21 0.13 0.05
C MET A 72 14.67 0.00 1.52
N PHE A 73 13.93 -0.73 2.35
CA PHE A 73 14.34 -1.03 3.73
C PHE A 73 15.54 -1.98 3.81
N LEU A 74 15.59 -3.05 3.01
CA LEU A 74 16.71 -4.01 3.04
C LEU A 74 18.04 -3.36 2.64
N LYS A 75 18.02 -2.31 1.83
CA LYS A 75 19.19 -1.62 1.30
C LYS A 75 19.45 -0.24 1.91
N GLY A 76 18.57 0.26 2.77
CA GLY A 76 18.69 1.62 3.33
C GLY A 76 18.54 2.72 2.26
N GLN A 77 17.66 2.51 1.28
CA GLN A 77 17.42 3.47 0.20
C GLN A 77 16.31 4.42 0.63
N HIS A 78 16.66 5.70 0.87
CA HIS A 78 15.81 6.76 1.43
C HIS A 78 15.39 6.56 2.91
N VAL A 79 15.17 5.32 3.34
CA VAL A 79 14.85 4.94 4.72
C VAL A 79 16.04 4.34 5.44
N GLU A 80 15.98 4.27 6.77
CA GLU A 80 16.96 3.53 7.57
C GLU A 80 16.95 2.04 7.18
N GLN A 81 18.14 1.46 7.06
CA GLN A 81 18.25 0.05 6.70
C GLN A 81 17.71 -0.83 7.82
N SER A 82 16.73 -1.68 7.51
CA SER A 82 16.20 -2.67 8.46
C SER A 82 15.87 -3.97 7.75
N THR A 83 16.52 -5.04 8.20
CA THR A 83 16.22 -6.40 7.73
C THR A 83 14.83 -6.83 8.17
N LEU A 84 14.38 -6.45 9.38
CA LEU A 84 13.05 -6.84 9.85
C LEU A 84 11.92 -6.19 9.07
N ILE A 85 11.95 -4.87 8.91
CA ILE A 85 10.91 -4.15 8.17
C ILE A 85 10.93 -4.58 6.70
N GLY A 86 12.13 -4.70 6.12
CA GLY A 86 12.30 -5.18 4.74
C GLY A 86 11.74 -6.58 4.53
N MET A 87 12.07 -7.53 5.41
CA MET A 87 11.52 -8.89 5.35
C MET A 87 10.02 -8.94 5.64
N GLY A 88 9.51 -8.05 6.50
CA GLY A 88 8.08 -7.84 6.74
C GLY A 88 7.34 -7.54 5.43
N TRP A 89 7.76 -6.49 4.72
CA TRP A 89 7.17 -6.11 3.44
C TRP A 89 7.32 -7.20 2.37
N LEU A 90 8.49 -7.85 2.29
CA LEU A 90 8.72 -8.93 1.34
C LEU A 90 7.83 -10.15 1.61
N GLY A 91 7.66 -10.53 2.87
CA GLY A 91 6.81 -11.65 3.27
C GLY A 91 5.33 -11.44 2.98
N VAL A 92 4.87 -10.18 2.96
CA VAL A 92 3.51 -9.82 2.49
C VAL A 92 3.46 -9.77 0.96
N ALA A 93 4.49 -9.25 0.29
CA ALA A 93 4.56 -9.29 -1.18
C ALA A 93 4.52 -10.73 -1.72
N ALA A 94 5.16 -11.67 -1.03
CA ALA A 94 5.19 -13.10 -1.34
C ALA A 94 3.79 -13.78 -1.36
N GLU A 95 2.75 -13.18 -0.74
CA GLU A 95 1.37 -13.67 -0.86
C GLU A 95 0.87 -13.72 -2.33
N SER A 96 1.50 -12.96 -3.23
CA SER A 96 1.24 -13.01 -4.67
C SER A 96 1.55 -14.35 -5.33
N GLY A 97 2.37 -15.20 -4.69
CA GLY A 97 2.86 -16.45 -5.26
C GLY A 97 3.82 -16.27 -6.44
N ILE A 98 4.42 -15.07 -6.61
CA ILE A 98 5.52 -14.89 -7.56
C ILE A 98 6.73 -15.66 -7.04
N GLU A 99 7.15 -16.65 -7.82
CA GLU A 99 8.15 -17.63 -7.43
C GLU A 99 9.47 -16.99 -7.02
N GLU A 100 9.91 -15.97 -7.75
CA GLU A 100 11.13 -15.23 -7.43
C GLU A 100 11.06 -14.58 -6.04
N TRP A 101 9.92 -13.97 -5.69
CA TRP A 101 9.76 -13.25 -4.43
C TRP A 101 9.65 -14.21 -3.25
N VAL A 102 8.89 -15.30 -3.43
CA VAL A 102 8.80 -16.40 -2.45
C VAL A 102 10.17 -17.02 -2.22
N ALA A 103 10.88 -17.38 -3.29
CA ALA A 103 12.20 -17.99 -3.19
C ALA A 103 13.23 -17.04 -2.55
N PHE A 104 13.14 -15.73 -2.83
CA PHE A 104 14.01 -14.74 -2.21
C PHE A 104 13.72 -14.61 -0.70
N TYR A 105 12.45 -14.52 -0.32
CA TYR A 105 12.03 -14.53 1.09
C TYR A 105 12.56 -15.78 1.81
N ASP A 106 12.27 -16.97 1.27
CA ASP A 106 12.68 -18.25 1.86
C ASP A 106 14.19 -18.36 2.00
N LYS A 107 14.94 -17.88 1.00
CA LYS A 107 16.40 -17.87 1.03
C LYS A 107 16.95 -16.99 2.13
N VAL A 108 16.42 -15.77 2.31
CA VAL A 108 16.86 -14.85 3.37
C VAL A 108 16.44 -15.38 4.73
N HIS A 109 15.18 -15.78 4.87
CA HIS A 109 14.62 -16.32 6.11
C HIS A 109 15.39 -17.55 6.60
N ARG A 110 15.60 -18.56 5.73
CA ARG A 110 16.32 -19.80 6.09
C ARG A 110 17.77 -19.55 6.55
N LYS A 111 18.41 -18.48 6.10
CA LYS A 111 19.79 -18.12 6.49
C LYS A 111 19.86 -17.32 7.79
N ALA A 112 18.75 -16.78 8.28
CA ALA A 112 18.70 -16.02 9.52
C ALA A 112 18.84 -16.94 10.74
N SER A 113 19.26 -16.38 11.88
CA SER A 113 19.27 -17.11 13.16
C SER A 113 17.85 -17.49 13.58
N PRO A 114 17.65 -18.53 14.40
CA PRO A 114 16.31 -18.91 14.87
C PRO A 114 15.56 -17.76 15.56
N GLU A 115 16.26 -16.94 16.34
CA GLU A 115 15.69 -15.74 16.96
C GLU A 115 15.22 -14.73 15.90
N MET A 116 16.04 -14.47 14.88
CA MET A 116 15.70 -13.54 13.81
C MET A 116 14.55 -14.07 12.94
N GLN A 117 14.48 -15.37 12.69
CA GLN A 117 13.35 -16.01 12.01
C GLN A 117 12.04 -15.73 12.75
N LEU A 118 12.00 -15.97 14.06
CA LEU A 118 10.82 -15.69 14.89
C LEU A 118 10.41 -14.20 14.83
N ARG A 119 11.39 -13.28 14.87
CA ARG A 119 11.11 -11.84 14.74
C ARG A 119 10.56 -11.49 13.35
N ILE A 120 11.13 -12.05 12.28
CA ILE A 120 10.63 -11.86 10.91
C ILE A 120 9.20 -12.39 10.80
N ASP A 121 8.93 -13.60 11.29
CA ASP A 121 7.62 -14.23 11.22
C ASP A 121 6.56 -13.42 11.97
N ALA A 122 6.90 -12.85 13.13
CA ALA A 122 6.01 -11.97 13.88
C ALA A 122 5.67 -10.69 13.10
N VAL A 123 6.67 -10.04 12.50
CA VAL A 123 6.47 -8.84 11.66
C VAL A 123 5.62 -9.17 10.43
N VAL A 124 5.93 -10.27 9.73
CA VAL A 124 5.16 -10.70 8.56
C VAL A 124 3.72 -11.00 8.94
N ALA A 125 3.47 -11.69 10.06
CA ALA A 125 2.12 -11.96 10.53
C ALA A 125 1.33 -10.67 10.78
N ASP A 126 1.95 -9.67 11.42
CA ASP A 126 1.32 -8.36 11.63
C ASP A 126 1.06 -7.62 10.32
N TYR A 127 2.05 -7.57 9.44
CA TYR A 127 1.91 -6.89 8.16
C TYR A 127 0.89 -7.57 7.25
N ARG A 128 0.72 -8.90 7.30
CA ARG A 128 -0.37 -9.58 6.59
C ARG A 128 -1.74 -9.17 7.11
N ARG A 129 -1.90 -8.99 8.42
CA ARG A 129 -3.16 -8.50 9.02
C ARG A 129 -3.47 -7.06 8.63
N LYS A 130 -2.46 -6.21 8.45
CA LYS A 130 -2.63 -4.79 8.11
C LYS A 130 -2.69 -4.54 6.61
N PHE A 131 -1.77 -5.14 5.85
CA PHE A 131 -1.45 -4.80 4.46
C PHE A 131 -1.60 -5.99 3.50
N GLY A 132 -2.01 -7.17 3.97
CA GLY A 132 -2.20 -8.34 3.12
C GLY A 132 -3.36 -8.18 2.13
N MET A 133 -3.40 -9.05 1.11
CA MET A 133 -4.43 -8.99 0.05
C MET A 133 -5.84 -9.01 0.63
N LYS A 134 -6.11 -9.95 1.54
CA LYS A 134 -7.40 -10.08 2.21
C LYS A 134 -7.71 -8.89 3.11
N ALA A 135 -6.72 -8.38 3.84
CA ALA A 135 -6.89 -7.27 4.78
C ALA A 135 -7.25 -5.95 4.07
N GLN A 136 -6.70 -5.74 2.87
CA GLN A 136 -6.88 -4.52 2.10
C GLN A 136 -7.87 -4.65 0.94
N PHE A 137 -8.55 -5.80 0.82
CA PHE A 137 -9.49 -6.12 -0.26
C PHE A 137 -8.86 -6.02 -1.67
N ILE A 138 -7.62 -6.50 -1.79
CA ILE A 138 -6.88 -6.58 -3.04
C ILE A 138 -6.92 -8.02 -3.56
N SER A 139 -7.16 -8.16 -4.86
CA SER A 139 -6.91 -9.39 -5.59
C SER A 139 -5.80 -9.16 -6.60
N CYS A 140 -4.72 -9.93 -6.52
CA CYS A 140 -3.63 -9.86 -7.50
C CYS A 140 -3.51 -11.16 -8.29
N ARG A 141 -3.23 -11.05 -9.59
CA ARG A 141 -3.00 -12.18 -10.49
C ARG A 141 -1.73 -11.96 -11.30
N LYS A 142 -0.99 -13.04 -11.54
CA LYS A 142 0.11 -13.02 -12.52
C LYS A 142 -0.47 -12.62 -13.87
N SER A 143 0.16 -11.65 -14.52
CA SER A 143 -0.17 -11.17 -15.86
C SER A 143 1.03 -11.43 -16.75
N GLN A 144 0.84 -12.25 -17.78
CA GLN A 144 1.80 -12.39 -18.86
C GLN A 144 1.56 -11.27 -19.86
N ILE A 145 2.55 -10.41 -20.07
CA ILE A 145 2.50 -9.40 -21.13
C ILE A 145 3.07 -10.03 -22.41
N GLY A 146 2.21 -10.66 -23.21
CA GLY A 146 2.55 -11.19 -24.53
C GLY A 146 3.74 -12.17 -24.54
N THR A 147 4.64 -12.01 -25.52
CA THR A 147 5.86 -12.83 -25.71
C THR A 147 6.97 -12.54 -24.70
N SER A 148 6.77 -11.61 -23.76
CA SER A 148 7.77 -11.27 -22.76
C SER A 148 7.81 -12.30 -21.63
N LYS A 149 9.01 -12.79 -21.30
CA LYS A 149 9.25 -13.62 -20.11
C LYS A 149 9.07 -12.85 -18.79
N LYS A 150 8.81 -11.53 -18.84
CA LYS A 150 8.63 -10.71 -17.65
C LYS A 150 7.26 -10.98 -17.02
N VAL A 151 7.26 -11.63 -15.86
CA VAL A 151 6.06 -11.80 -15.04
C VAL A 151 5.68 -10.43 -14.48
N ALA A 152 4.54 -9.90 -14.91
CA ALA A 152 3.92 -8.75 -14.26
C ALA A 152 2.85 -9.24 -13.27
N ILE A 153 2.52 -8.44 -12.28
CA ILE A 153 1.34 -8.67 -11.44
C ILE A 153 0.32 -7.58 -11.71
N LYS A 154 -0.95 -7.98 -11.80
CA LYS A 154 -2.06 -7.04 -11.90
C LYS A 154 -2.91 -7.18 -10.66
N CYS A 155 -3.01 -6.09 -9.89
CA CYS A 155 -3.80 -6.02 -8.68
C CYS A 155 -5.06 -5.17 -8.91
N THR A 156 -6.19 -5.62 -8.38
CA THR A 156 -7.47 -4.91 -8.41
C THR A 156 -7.99 -4.78 -6.99
N LYS A 157 -8.49 -3.60 -6.63
CA LYS A 157 -9.12 -3.33 -5.35
C LYS A 157 -10.63 -3.47 -5.45
N GLU A 158 -11.24 -4.17 -4.49
CA GLU A 158 -12.70 -4.20 -4.34
C GLU A 158 -13.20 -2.84 -3.85
N ASP A 159 -14.44 -2.51 -4.16
CA ASP A 159 -15.08 -1.25 -3.75
C ASP A 159 -15.51 -1.29 -2.28
N LYS A 160 -14.51 -1.46 -1.39
CA LYS A 160 -14.63 -1.59 0.06
C LYS A 160 -13.65 -0.65 0.75
N ILE A 161 -14.10 -0.09 1.86
CA ILE A 161 -13.28 0.80 2.69
C ILE A 161 -12.25 -0.04 3.44
N SER A 162 -10.97 0.15 3.12
CA SER A 162 -9.86 -0.46 3.87
C SER A 162 -9.41 0.47 5.00
N LYS A 163 -8.96 -0.12 6.11
CA LYS A 163 -8.29 0.65 7.17
C LYS A 163 -6.88 1.02 6.73
N ILE A 164 -6.52 2.29 6.90
CA ILE A 164 -5.18 2.81 6.61
C ILE A 164 -4.32 2.63 7.86
N TYR A 165 -3.11 2.11 7.67
CA TYR A 165 -2.09 2.02 8.71
C TYR A 165 -0.83 2.76 8.23
N PRO A 166 -0.12 3.47 9.13
CA PRO A 166 1.15 4.09 8.77
C PRO A 166 2.21 3.03 8.47
N ILE A 167 3.21 3.41 7.67
CA ILE A 167 4.41 2.61 7.44
C ILE A 167 5.32 2.75 8.67
N ASP A 168 5.81 1.64 9.20
CA ASP A 168 6.86 1.68 10.21
C ASP A 168 8.19 2.04 9.52
N LEU A 169 8.81 3.13 9.95
CA LEU A 169 10.08 3.64 9.43
C LEU A 169 11.28 3.12 10.24
N THR A 170 11.05 2.72 11.50
CA THR A 170 12.08 2.21 12.41
C THR A 170 11.59 0.97 13.16
N GLU A 171 12.51 0.10 13.57
CA GLU A 171 12.13 -1.14 14.29
C GLU A 171 11.42 -0.88 15.62
N SER A 172 11.64 0.29 16.24
CA SER A 172 10.96 0.69 17.48
C SER A 172 9.46 0.96 17.32
N GLN A 173 8.98 1.12 16.07
CA GLN A 173 7.56 1.31 15.78
C GLN A 173 6.82 -0.02 15.60
N LEU A 174 7.54 -1.13 15.42
CA LEU A 174 6.97 -2.46 15.30
C LEU A 174 6.24 -2.83 16.59
N ARG A 175 4.94 -3.10 16.48
CA ARG A 175 4.09 -3.58 17.59
C ARG A 175 4.03 -5.09 17.54
N LEU A 176 5.03 -5.71 18.17
CA LEU A 176 5.18 -7.15 18.31
C LEU A 176 4.84 -7.54 19.76
N ASP A 177 3.58 -7.37 20.12
CA ASP A 177 2.98 -7.72 21.41
C ASP A 177 2.11 -8.98 21.34
#